data_AF-A0AAD5IHS0-F1
#
_entry.id   AF-A0AAD5IHS0-F1
#
_cell.length_a   1.000
_cell.length_b   1.000
_cell.length_c   1.000
_cell.angle_alpha   90.00
_cell.angle_beta   90.00
_cell.angle_gamma   90.00
#
_symmetry.space_group_name_H-M   'P 1'
#
loop_
_entity.id
_entity.type
_entity.pdbx_description
1 polymer ?
#
loop_
_entity_poly.entity_id
_entity_poly.type
_entity_poly.pdbx_seq_one_letter_code
_entity_poly.pdbx_strand_id
1 'polypeptide(L)'
;MVIEEDLESCGSRAVELLSPAAQPRHQRQKLEVYSEVLRRIQDFNYEEAALPGFDDQLWLHFNRLPARYALDVNVERAEDVLTHKRLLHLAEDPANRPVFEVRVVQVYSVTNGHTIDSAHSDTSLQEDAQSSYYLGKQGVHPPPTFGSFPNLEVFALQSNRHHVEDGDSAVDLTPTFARPMHEITFSTVDKPKLLAQLTSLLGEIGLNIQEAHAFSTVDGFSLDVFVVEGWPHEETEELKNVLQKEILKSKDQICSKLQPVPAVSMNIKTEIVFPDCIEIPTDGTDVWEIDTRQLKMENKVASGSYGDLYKGTYCSQEVAIKILKPERVNTDMLKEFSQEVYIMRKIRHKNVVQFIGACTKPPNLCIVTEFMARGSIYDFLHKEKGVFKLPSLLKVAIDVSKGMNYLHQNNIIHRDLKTANLLMDENEVVKVADFGVARVQAHSGVMTAETGTYRWMAPEVIEHNPYDHKADVFSFGIALWELLTGELPYSLLTPLQAAVGVVQKGLRPTIPKCTHPKLVELLERCWRQDPTQRPNFSEVTDSLQQIMKEVVSKREDHHDNKSAGGFFSALKRGHH
;
A
#
# COMPACT_ATOMS: atom_id res chain seq x y z
N MET A 1 -57.21 -30.95 -39.00
CA MET A 1 -55.99 -31.53 -39.56
C MET A 1 -55.35 -30.46 -40.43
N VAL A 2 -54.19 -29.98 -40.00
CA VAL A 2 -53.08 -29.35 -40.71
C VAL A 2 -52.43 -28.42 -39.68
N ILE A 3 -51.20 -28.80 -39.34
CA ILE A 3 -50.26 -28.15 -38.45
C ILE A 3 -49.49 -27.17 -39.34
N GLU A 4 -49.43 -25.90 -38.97
CA GLU A 4 -48.41 -24.97 -39.47
C GLU A 4 -47.56 -24.54 -38.28
N GLU A 5 -46.27 -24.89 -38.38
CA GLU A 5 -45.20 -24.51 -37.47
C GLU A 5 -44.68 -23.12 -37.90
N ASP A 6 -44.85 -22.11 -37.05
CA ASP A 6 -44.10 -20.86 -37.17
C ASP A 6 -42.83 -20.95 -36.32
N LEU A 7 -41.71 -21.09 -37.02
CA LEU A 7 -40.35 -20.84 -36.55
C LEU A 7 -40.15 -19.32 -36.42
N GLU A 8 -40.20 -18.78 -35.20
CA GLU A 8 -39.66 -17.45 -34.90
C GLU A 8 -38.34 -17.53 -34.13
N SER A 9 -37.35 -16.89 -34.75
CA SER A 9 -35.97 -16.69 -34.38
C SER A 9 -35.84 -15.82 -33.12
N CYS A 10 -35.20 -16.35 -32.08
CA CYS A 10 -34.85 -15.61 -30.87
C CYS A 10 -33.74 -14.58 -31.14
N GLY A 11 -34.14 -13.35 -31.45
CA GLY A 11 -33.27 -12.17 -31.43
C GLY A 11 -32.94 -11.71 -30.01
N SER A 12 -31.65 -11.41 -29.80
CA SER A 12 -31.07 -10.38 -28.94
C SER A 12 -31.75 -10.09 -27.59
N ARG A 13 -31.24 -10.69 -26.50
CA ARG A 13 -31.54 -10.23 -25.14
C ARG A 13 -30.56 -9.14 -24.73
N ALA A 14 -31.10 -7.94 -24.56
CA ALA A 14 -30.39 -6.74 -24.15
C ALA A 14 -29.81 -6.86 -22.73
N VAL A 15 -28.59 -6.36 -22.56
CA VAL A 15 -27.96 -6.07 -21.27
C VAL A 15 -28.85 -5.06 -20.53
N GLU A 16 -29.37 -5.43 -19.37
CA GLU A 16 -30.07 -4.49 -18.48
C GLU A 16 -29.10 -3.39 -18.02
N LEU A 17 -29.20 -2.23 -18.66
CA LEU A 17 -28.56 -0.99 -18.24
C LEU A 17 -29.21 -0.50 -16.94
N LEU A 18 -28.60 -0.83 -15.80
CA LEU A 18 -28.85 -0.11 -14.55
C LEU A 18 -28.47 1.37 -14.73
N SER A 19 -29.30 2.27 -14.20
CA SER A 19 -29.17 3.71 -14.34
C SER A 19 -27.78 4.23 -13.90
N PRO A 20 -27.17 5.21 -14.61
CA PRO A 20 -25.80 5.68 -14.35
C PRO A 20 -25.55 6.33 -12.97
N ALA A 21 -26.59 6.54 -12.18
CA ALA A 21 -26.55 7.29 -10.93
C ALA A 21 -26.26 6.44 -9.66
N ALA A 22 -26.17 5.11 -9.78
CA ALA A 22 -26.07 4.22 -8.62
C ALA A 22 -24.85 3.26 -8.60
N GLN A 23 -23.92 3.36 -9.55
CA GLN A 23 -22.73 2.51 -9.56
C GLN A 23 -21.59 3.13 -8.71
N PRO A 24 -20.87 2.35 -7.89
CA PRO A 24 -19.68 2.81 -7.19
C PRO A 24 -18.66 3.37 -8.18
N ARG A 25 -18.01 4.52 -7.87
CA ARG A 25 -17.04 5.18 -8.76
C ARG A 25 -16.00 4.24 -9.38
N HIS A 26 -15.54 3.24 -8.63
CA HIS A 26 -14.58 2.24 -9.10
C HIS A 26 -15.12 1.30 -10.19
N GLN A 27 -16.42 0.98 -10.18
CA GLN A 27 -17.04 0.11 -11.17
C GLN A 27 -17.21 0.82 -12.51
N ARG A 28 -17.51 2.12 -12.46
CA ARG A 28 -17.55 2.98 -13.65
C ARG A 28 -16.19 3.11 -14.32
N GLN A 29 -15.12 3.31 -13.55
CA GLN A 29 -13.75 3.37 -14.08
C GLN A 29 -13.31 2.04 -14.70
N LYS A 30 -13.63 0.90 -14.07
CA LYS A 30 -13.38 -0.42 -14.67
C LYS A 30 -14.08 -0.59 -16.01
N LEU A 31 -15.34 -0.15 -16.11
CA LEU A 31 -16.11 -0.19 -17.36
C LEU A 31 -15.45 0.64 -18.46
N GLU A 32 -15.03 1.87 -18.16
CA GLU A 32 -14.36 2.76 -19.12
C GLU A 32 -13.08 2.15 -19.69
N VAL A 33 -12.22 1.61 -18.82
CA VAL A 33 -10.95 0.98 -19.23
C VAL A 33 -11.21 -0.31 -19.99
N TYR A 34 -12.14 -1.14 -19.53
CA TYR A 34 -12.54 -2.37 -20.23
C TYR A 34 -13.03 -2.08 -21.64
N SER A 35 -13.92 -1.10 -21.82
CA SER A 35 -14.45 -0.73 -23.14
C SER A 35 -13.33 -0.29 -24.09
N GLU A 36 -12.35 0.44 -23.57
CA GLU A 36 -11.25 0.98 -24.36
C GLU A 36 -10.19 -0.09 -24.72
N VAL A 37 -9.96 -1.06 -23.83
CA VAL A 37 -9.16 -2.26 -24.10
C VAL A 37 -9.86 -3.15 -25.14
N LEU A 38 -11.16 -3.42 -24.97
CA LEU A 38 -11.95 -4.22 -25.90
C LEU A 38 -11.92 -3.63 -27.31
N ARG A 39 -12.12 -2.31 -27.42
CA ARG A 39 -12.07 -1.58 -28.69
C ARG A 39 -10.71 -1.76 -29.39
N ARG A 40 -9.60 -1.57 -28.68
CA ARG A 40 -8.26 -1.77 -29.26
C ARG A 40 -8.02 -3.23 -29.66
N ILE A 41 -8.43 -4.20 -28.86
CA ILE A 41 -8.28 -5.63 -29.20
C ILE A 41 -9.02 -5.96 -30.50
N GLN A 42 -10.21 -5.39 -30.70
CA GLN A 42 -10.98 -5.54 -31.95
C GLN A 42 -10.31 -4.82 -33.13
N ASP A 43 -9.77 -3.61 -32.92
CA ASP A 43 -9.08 -2.84 -33.97
C ASP A 43 -7.81 -3.54 -34.49
N PHE A 44 -7.07 -4.23 -33.62
CA PHE A 44 -5.86 -4.98 -33.97
C PHE A 44 -6.14 -6.41 -34.48
N ASN A 45 -7.41 -6.83 -34.54
CA ASN A 45 -7.88 -8.09 -35.11
C ASN A 45 -7.19 -9.35 -34.51
N TYR A 46 -7.05 -9.39 -33.19
CA TYR A 46 -6.53 -10.58 -32.50
C TYR A 46 -7.48 -11.77 -32.67
N GLU A 47 -6.93 -12.96 -32.97
CA GLU A 47 -7.72 -14.18 -33.22
C GLU A 47 -8.66 -14.55 -32.05
N GLU A 48 -8.22 -14.27 -30.82
CA GLU A 48 -8.99 -14.54 -29.59
C GLU A 48 -10.26 -13.69 -29.49
N ALA A 49 -10.27 -12.50 -30.11
CA ALA A 49 -11.40 -11.58 -30.10
C ALA A 49 -12.54 -12.03 -31.03
N ALA A 50 -12.26 -12.94 -31.97
CA ALA A 50 -13.25 -13.51 -32.87
C ALA A 50 -14.06 -14.66 -32.22
N LEU A 51 -13.70 -15.08 -31.00
CA LEU A 51 -14.36 -16.17 -30.30
C LEU A 51 -15.71 -15.72 -29.68
N PRO A 52 -16.77 -16.55 -29.75
CA PRO A 52 -18.05 -16.21 -29.15
C PRO A 52 -17.94 -16.11 -27.62
N GLY A 53 -18.45 -15.02 -27.05
CA GLY A 53 -18.42 -14.76 -25.60
C GLY A 53 -17.09 -14.19 -25.10
N PHE A 54 -16.18 -13.76 -25.98
CA PHE A 54 -14.93 -13.11 -25.61
C PHE A 54 -15.16 -11.87 -24.73
N ASP A 55 -16.12 -11.02 -25.09
CA ASP A 55 -16.46 -9.79 -24.36
C ASP A 55 -16.80 -10.08 -22.89
N ASP A 56 -17.62 -11.11 -22.65
CA ASP A 56 -18.03 -11.54 -21.31
C ASP A 56 -16.84 -12.11 -20.52
N GLN A 57 -15.99 -12.90 -21.17
CA GLN A 57 -14.80 -13.47 -20.53
C GLN A 57 -13.77 -12.40 -20.16
N LEU A 58 -13.59 -11.38 -21.01
CA LEU A 58 -12.72 -10.25 -20.74
C LEU A 58 -13.28 -9.42 -19.58
N TRP A 59 -14.60 -9.21 -19.54
CA TRP A 59 -15.24 -8.52 -18.42
C TRP A 59 -15.11 -9.28 -17.10
N LEU A 60 -15.26 -10.61 -17.13
CA LEU A 60 -15.01 -11.48 -15.97
C LEU A 60 -13.56 -11.35 -15.46
N HIS A 61 -12.58 -11.27 -16.35
CA HIS A 61 -11.18 -11.05 -15.97
C HIS A 61 -11.00 -9.72 -15.20
N PHE A 62 -11.56 -8.61 -15.70
CA PHE A 62 -11.52 -7.32 -15.00
C PHE A 62 -12.25 -7.36 -13.64
N ASN A 63 -13.29 -8.17 -13.50
CA ASN A 63 -14.01 -8.34 -12.24
C ASN A 63 -13.29 -9.25 -11.25
N ARG A 64 -12.49 -10.22 -11.72
CA ARG A 64 -11.63 -11.06 -10.87
C ARG A 64 -10.51 -10.28 -10.19
N LEU A 65 -10.03 -9.22 -10.85
CA LEU A 65 -8.90 -8.40 -10.39
C LEU A 65 -9.35 -7.14 -9.61
N PRO A 66 -8.51 -6.56 -8.75
CA PRO A 66 -8.85 -5.38 -7.97
C PRO A 66 -9.00 -4.12 -8.85
N ALA A 67 -9.70 -3.09 -8.35
CA ALA A 67 -9.93 -1.86 -9.11
C ALA A 67 -8.65 -1.17 -9.59
N ARG A 68 -7.56 -1.27 -8.83
CA ARG A 68 -6.24 -0.72 -9.22
C ARG A 68 -5.68 -1.32 -10.51
N TYR A 69 -5.97 -2.59 -10.82
CA TYR A 69 -5.51 -3.20 -12.07
C TYR A 69 -5.97 -2.39 -13.28
N ALA A 70 -7.24 -1.97 -13.29
CA ALA A 70 -7.78 -1.14 -14.35
C ALA A 70 -7.21 0.29 -14.37
N LEU A 71 -6.75 0.81 -13.22
CA LEU A 71 -6.14 2.15 -13.15
C LEU A 71 -4.69 2.16 -13.66
N ASP A 72 -3.98 1.07 -13.41
CA ASP A 72 -2.53 1.00 -13.61
C ASP A 72 -2.16 0.36 -14.98
N VAL A 73 -3.08 -0.39 -15.60
CA VAL A 73 -2.83 -1.06 -16.89
C VAL A 73 -2.74 -0.06 -18.03
N ASN A 74 -1.70 -0.18 -18.85
CA ASN A 74 -1.54 0.64 -20.04
C ASN A 74 -2.52 0.20 -21.14
N VAL A 75 -3.58 1.00 -21.37
CA VAL A 75 -4.60 0.69 -22.39
C VAL A 75 -4.04 0.62 -23.81
N GLU A 76 -2.91 1.27 -24.10
CA GLU A 76 -2.24 1.19 -25.42
C GLU A 76 -1.62 -0.19 -25.70
N ARG A 77 -1.54 -1.05 -24.68
CA ARG A 77 -1.00 -2.41 -24.74
C ARG A 77 -2.08 -3.42 -24.36
N ALA A 78 -3.18 -3.36 -25.08
CA ALA A 78 -4.38 -4.12 -24.78
C ALA A 78 -4.15 -5.65 -24.82
N GLU A 79 -3.15 -6.12 -25.56
CA GLU A 79 -2.77 -7.54 -25.58
C GLU A 79 -2.07 -8.03 -24.30
N ASP A 80 -1.50 -7.14 -23.49
CA ASP A 80 -0.96 -7.52 -22.19
C ASP A 80 -2.06 -8.01 -21.25
N VAL A 81 -3.27 -7.45 -21.39
CA VAL A 81 -4.46 -7.92 -20.68
C VAL A 81 -4.84 -9.33 -21.10
N LEU A 82 -4.67 -9.69 -22.38
CA LEU A 82 -4.88 -11.05 -22.87
C LEU A 82 -3.86 -12.01 -22.27
N THR A 83 -2.59 -11.61 -22.23
CA THR A 83 -1.52 -12.36 -21.58
C THR A 83 -1.85 -12.61 -20.11
N HIS A 84 -2.25 -11.60 -19.34
CA HIS A 84 -2.64 -11.76 -17.95
C HIS A 84 -3.82 -12.72 -17.76
N LYS A 85 -4.86 -12.58 -18.61
CA LYS A 85 -6.01 -13.50 -18.61
C LYS A 85 -5.58 -14.93 -18.89
N ARG A 86 -4.68 -15.15 -19.84
CA ARG A 86 -4.15 -16.46 -20.20
C ARG A 86 -3.31 -17.07 -19.07
N LEU A 87 -2.40 -16.30 -18.47
CA LEU A 87 -1.55 -16.78 -17.37
C LEU A 87 -2.37 -17.21 -16.15
N LEU A 88 -3.38 -16.41 -15.77
CA LEU A 88 -4.31 -16.77 -14.70
C LEU A 88 -5.09 -18.05 -15.00
N HIS A 89 -5.57 -18.21 -16.24
CA HIS A 89 -6.27 -19.42 -16.64
C HIS A 89 -5.36 -20.66 -16.65
N LEU A 90 -4.13 -20.55 -17.17
CA LEU A 90 -3.15 -21.64 -17.14
C LEU A 90 -2.77 -22.03 -15.71
N ALA A 91 -2.74 -21.05 -14.79
CA ALA A 91 -2.49 -21.29 -13.38
C ALA A 91 -3.64 -22.03 -12.70
N GLU A 92 -4.83 -22.18 -13.30
CA GLU A 92 -5.92 -23.00 -12.73
C GLU A 92 -5.52 -24.49 -12.68
N ASP A 93 -4.65 -24.98 -13.56
CA ASP A 93 -4.09 -26.33 -13.51
C ASP A 93 -2.91 -26.42 -12.52
N PRO A 94 -2.99 -27.25 -11.45
CA PRO A 94 -1.89 -27.46 -10.51
C PRO A 94 -0.56 -27.88 -11.13
N ALA A 95 -0.57 -28.61 -12.26
CA ALA A 95 0.64 -29.09 -12.92
C ALA A 95 1.47 -27.95 -13.54
N ASN A 96 0.79 -26.87 -13.96
CA ASN A 96 1.41 -25.75 -14.67
C ASN A 96 1.97 -24.68 -13.72
N ARG A 97 1.63 -24.74 -12.42
CA ARG A 97 2.01 -23.70 -11.44
C ARG A 97 3.47 -23.79 -11.01
N PRO A 98 4.18 -22.68 -10.76
CA PRO A 98 3.79 -21.32 -11.16
C PRO A 98 3.93 -21.17 -12.68
N VAL A 99 2.95 -20.51 -13.30
CA VAL A 99 3.01 -20.13 -14.71
C VAL A 99 3.70 -18.78 -14.79
N PHE A 100 4.57 -18.56 -15.77
CA PHE A 100 5.22 -17.28 -15.95
C PHE A 100 5.51 -16.96 -17.41
N GLU A 101 5.68 -15.68 -17.69
CA GLU A 101 6.07 -15.15 -18.99
C GLU A 101 7.16 -14.09 -18.82
N VAL A 102 8.10 -14.04 -19.76
CA VAL A 102 9.24 -13.12 -19.76
C VAL A 102 9.25 -12.42 -21.12
N ARG A 103 9.41 -11.10 -21.12
CA ARG A 103 9.53 -10.32 -22.34
C ARG A 103 10.45 -9.12 -22.17
N VAL A 104 10.95 -8.57 -23.27
CA VAL A 104 11.79 -7.37 -23.26
C VAL A 104 10.92 -6.12 -23.31
N VAL A 105 11.20 -5.16 -22.42
CA VAL A 105 10.54 -3.85 -22.35
C VAL A 105 11.56 -2.71 -22.32
N GLN A 106 11.18 -1.51 -22.73
CA GLN A 106 12.07 -0.35 -22.79
C GLN A 106 11.34 0.94 -22.38
N VAL A 107 11.99 1.75 -21.54
CA VAL A 107 11.49 3.09 -21.17
C VAL A 107 12.17 4.15 -22.04
N TYR A 108 11.36 5.09 -22.52
CA TYR A 108 11.77 6.20 -23.38
C TYR A 108 11.83 7.50 -22.58
N SER A 109 12.94 8.24 -22.67
CA SER A 109 12.98 9.62 -22.17
C SER A 109 12.43 10.58 -23.23
N VAL A 110 11.69 11.61 -22.80
CA VAL A 110 11.24 12.71 -23.67
C VAL A 110 12.17 13.89 -23.47
N THR A 111 13.01 14.20 -24.46
CA THR A 111 13.74 15.47 -24.50
C THR A 111 12.75 16.60 -24.78
N ASN A 112 12.40 17.37 -23.75
CA ASN A 112 11.75 18.67 -23.93
C ASN A 112 12.69 19.57 -24.74
N GLY A 113 12.34 19.83 -25.99
CA GLY A 113 13.04 20.78 -26.85
C GLY A 113 12.89 22.20 -26.31
N HIS A 114 13.91 22.71 -25.64
CA HIS A 114 14.08 24.15 -25.47
C HIS A 114 14.34 24.78 -26.84
N THR A 115 13.31 25.36 -27.45
CA THR A 115 13.48 26.28 -28.59
C THR A 115 13.82 27.66 -28.03
N ILE A 116 15.02 28.13 -28.37
CA ILE A 116 15.47 29.49 -28.13
C ILE A 116 14.67 30.42 -29.05
N ASP A 117 14.14 31.50 -28.47
CA ASP A 117 13.48 32.62 -29.15
C ASP A 117 14.27 33.10 -30.38
N SER A 118 13.62 33.12 -31.55
CA SER A 118 13.92 34.12 -32.58
C SER A 118 12.69 34.41 -33.43
N ALA A 119 12.57 35.68 -33.82
CA ALA A 119 11.34 36.38 -34.15
C ALA A 119 10.81 36.21 -35.59
N HIS A 120 9.52 36.56 -35.73
CA HIS A 120 8.75 36.93 -36.93
C HIS A 120 8.12 35.81 -37.78
N SER A 121 6.80 35.64 -37.73
CA SER A 121 5.81 36.28 -38.63
C SER A 121 4.44 35.56 -38.55
N ASP A 122 3.38 36.32 -38.85
CA ASP A 122 1.96 36.00 -38.66
C ASP A 122 1.43 34.78 -39.44
N THR A 123 0.49 34.01 -38.86
CA THR A 123 -0.95 33.99 -39.21
C THR A 123 -1.67 32.75 -38.64
N SER A 124 -2.94 32.97 -38.31
CA SER A 124 -4.01 32.06 -37.88
C SER A 124 -3.92 30.59 -38.27
N LEU A 125 -4.17 29.69 -37.30
CA LEU A 125 -5.31 28.75 -37.30
C LEU A 125 -5.39 28.06 -35.92
N GLN A 126 -6.60 27.99 -35.39
CA GLN A 126 -6.98 27.29 -34.17
C GLN A 126 -7.41 25.89 -34.58
N GLU A 127 -6.67 24.84 -34.22
CA GLU A 127 -7.11 23.43 -34.28
C GLU A 127 -6.13 22.49 -33.53
N ASP A 128 -6.70 21.73 -32.58
CA ASP A 128 -6.31 20.41 -32.04
C ASP A 128 -4.91 20.16 -31.42
N ALA A 129 -4.82 20.41 -30.11
CA ALA A 129 -3.72 19.99 -29.23
C ALA A 129 -3.73 18.49 -28.83
N GLN A 130 -4.17 17.59 -29.72
CA GLN A 130 -4.14 16.13 -29.49
C GLN A 130 -3.42 15.33 -30.58
N SER A 131 -2.97 15.97 -31.66
CA SER A 131 -2.37 15.26 -32.82
C SER A 131 -0.87 15.49 -33.01
N SER A 132 -0.16 16.18 -32.12
CA SER A 132 1.28 16.48 -32.30
C SER A 132 2.25 15.50 -31.60
N TYR A 133 1.79 14.35 -31.11
CA TYR A 133 2.63 13.38 -30.38
C TYR A 133 3.36 12.35 -31.26
N TYR A 134 3.25 12.44 -32.59
CA TYR A 134 3.88 11.46 -33.49
C TYR A 134 4.81 12.13 -34.49
N LEU A 135 6.02 12.45 -34.04
CA LEU A 135 7.18 12.38 -34.92
C LEU A 135 8.44 12.09 -34.08
N GLY A 136 8.88 10.82 -34.10
CA GLY A 136 10.20 10.42 -33.58
C GLY A 136 10.23 9.38 -32.47
N LYS A 137 9.47 8.27 -32.56
CA LYS A 137 9.74 7.07 -31.73
C LYS A 137 10.39 5.99 -32.60
N GLN A 138 11.72 5.96 -32.65
CA GLN A 138 12.46 4.75 -33.01
C GLN A 138 13.03 4.16 -31.73
N GLY A 139 12.16 3.45 -31.03
CA GLY A 139 12.52 2.52 -29.97
C GLY A 139 12.38 1.09 -30.47
N VAL A 140 13.25 0.19 -30.03
CA VAL A 140 13.30 -1.19 -30.54
C VAL A 140 12.32 -2.11 -29.79
N HIS A 141 11.93 -1.79 -28.54
CA HIS A 141 11.10 -2.65 -27.68
C HIS A 141 9.89 -1.94 -27.05
N PRO A 142 8.78 -2.63 -26.75
CA PRO A 142 7.58 -2.00 -26.18
C PRO A 142 7.80 -1.47 -24.75
N PRO A 143 6.99 -0.51 -24.27
CA PRO A 143 7.04 -0.08 -22.87
C PRO A 143 6.50 -1.16 -21.90
N PRO A 144 6.79 -1.06 -20.59
CA PRO A 144 6.19 -1.92 -19.56
C PRO A 144 4.66 -1.87 -19.53
N THR A 145 4.02 -2.97 -19.11
CA THR A 145 2.55 -3.11 -19.00
C THR A 145 1.96 -2.16 -17.96
N PHE A 146 2.70 -1.99 -16.86
CA PHE A 146 2.34 -1.15 -15.73
C PHE A 146 3.48 -0.17 -15.45
N GLY A 147 3.13 1.02 -14.97
CA GLY A 147 4.10 2.02 -14.52
C GLY A 147 4.02 3.35 -15.26
N SER A 148 4.21 4.44 -14.52
CA SER A 148 4.31 5.79 -15.09
C SER A 148 5.77 6.11 -15.41
N PHE A 149 6.04 6.53 -16.65
CA PHE A 149 7.35 6.96 -17.18
C PHE A 149 8.26 7.75 -16.19
N PRO A 150 7.76 8.66 -15.34
CA PRO A 150 8.61 9.42 -14.40
C PRO A 150 9.28 8.56 -13.31
N ASN A 151 8.66 7.44 -12.89
CA ASN A 151 9.15 6.64 -11.76
C ASN A 151 10.43 5.87 -12.12
N LEU A 152 10.55 5.43 -13.37
CA LEU A 152 11.77 4.75 -13.86
C LEU A 152 12.92 5.72 -14.14
N GLU A 153 12.65 6.98 -14.54
CA GLU A 153 13.70 8.00 -14.74
C GLU A 153 14.40 8.39 -13.41
N VAL A 154 13.67 8.45 -12.30
CA VAL A 154 14.22 8.80 -10.97
C VAL A 154 15.29 7.81 -10.51
N PHE A 155 15.13 6.51 -10.81
CA PHE A 155 16.11 5.48 -10.47
C PHE A 155 17.38 5.56 -11.32
N ALA A 156 17.27 5.91 -12.60
CA ALA A 156 18.43 6.11 -13.48
C ALA A 156 19.34 7.25 -12.98
N LEU A 157 18.76 8.30 -12.38
CA LEU A 157 19.49 9.45 -11.85
C LEU A 157 20.27 9.14 -10.55
N GLN A 158 19.85 8.15 -9.76
CA GLN A 158 20.51 7.81 -8.48
C GLN A 158 21.73 6.90 -8.66
N SER A 159 21.70 6.02 -9.67
CA SER A 159 22.81 5.09 -10.00
C SER A 159 24.10 5.81 -10.43
N ASN A 160 23.98 7.02 -11.00
CA ASN A 160 25.12 7.83 -11.44
C ASN A 160 25.86 8.55 -10.30
N ARG A 161 25.38 8.51 -9.05
CA ARG A 161 26.10 9.14 -7.91
C ARG A 161 27.18 8.28 -7.27
N HIS A 162 27.37 7.03 -7.72
CA HIS A 162 28.34 6.10 -7.12
C HIS A 162 29.58 5.82 -7.99
N HIS A 163 29.74 6.52 -9.12
CA HIS A 163 30.96 6.47 -9.93
C HIS A 163 31.43 7.86 -10.33
N VAL A 164 32.09 8.55 -9.39
CA VAL A 164 33.02 9.64 -9.73
C VAL A 164 34.23 9.53 -8.82
N GLU A 165 35.18 8.68 -9.20
CA GLU A 165 36.60 8.89 -8.88
C GLU A 165 37.39 8.86 -10.19
N ASP A 166 38.10 9.97 -10.40
CA ASP A 166 39.25 10.23 -11.26
C ASP A 166 39.17 10.04 -12.79
N GLY A 167 39.70 11.05 -13.49
CA GLY A 167 40.21 10.90 -14.86
C GLY A 167 39.67 11.92 -15.86
N ASP A 168 40.40 13.02 -15.99
CA ASP A 168 40.29 14.05 -17.02
C ASP A 168 40.35 13.44 -18.44
N SER A 169 39.29 13.58 -19.24
CA SER A 169 39.30 13.49 -20.72
C SER A 169 37.94 13.89 -21.29
N ALA A 170 37.88 15.08 -21.89
CA ALA A 170 36.74 15.58 -22.63
C ALA A 170 36.65 14.92 -24.02
N VAL A 171 35.70 14.01 -24.22
CA VAL A 171 35.00 13.77 -25.50
C VAL A 171 33.74 12.93 -25.29
N ASP A 172 32.65 13.34 -25.96
CA ASP A 172 31.31 12.73 -26.07
C ASP A 172 30.38 12.70 -24.84
N LEU A 173 29.73 13.85 -24.61
CA LEU A 173 28.43 13.91 -23.93
C LEU A 173 27.33 13.48 -24.93
N THR A 174 27.03 12.18 -24.99
CA THR A 174 25.79 11.69 -25.61
C THR A 174 24.67 11.63 -24.55
N PRO A 175 23.50 12.27 -24.76
CA PRO A 175 22.36 12.16 -23.87
C PRO A 175 21.62 10.83 -24.15
N THR A 176 22.21 9.75 -23.65
CA THR A 176 21.61 8.72 -22.80
C THR A 176 20.12 8.27 -22.89
N PHE A 177 19.97 6.95 -22.66
CA PHE A 177 18.87 6.23 -21.99
C PHE A 177 17.69 5.69 -22.83
N ALA A 178 17.93 4.55 -23.47
CA ALA A 178 16.89 3.55 -23.77
C ALA A 178 17.48 2.17 -23.47
N ARG A 179 17.57 1.77 -22.18
CA ARG A 179 18.10 0.45 -21.83
C ARG A 179 16.96 -0.58 -21.87
N PRO A 180 17.09 -1.68 -22.63
CA PRO A 180 16.13 -2.77 -22.58
C PRO A 180 16.21 -3.45 -21.21
N MET A 181 15.04 -3.76 -20.67
CA MET A 181 14.81 -4.47 -19.41
C MET A 181 13.95 -5.70 -19.69
N HIS A 182 13.73 -6.54 -18.68
CA HIS A 182 12.79 -7.65 -18.78
C HIS A 182 11.57 -7.40 -17.91
N GLU A 183 10.39 -7.61 -18.47
CA GLU A 183 9.16 -7.76 -17.70
C GLU A 183 8.86 -9.24 -17.51
N ILE A 184 8.69 -9.65 -16.26
CA ILE A 184 8.42 -11.02 -15.85
C ILE A 184 7.08 -11.03 -15.13
N THR A 185 6.10 -11.75 -15.69
CA THR A 185 4.78 -11.91 -15.08
C THR A 185 4.62 -13.33 -14.57
N PHE A 186 4.30 -13.49 -13.29
CA PHE A 186 3.99 -14.76 -12.64
C PHE A 186 2.50 -14.87 -12.35
N SER A 187 1.97 -16.08 -12.49
CA SER A 187 0.65 -16.44 -11.98
C SER A 187 0.68 -17.78 -11.24
N THR A 188 0.13 -17.79 -10.02
CA THR A 188 0.05 -18.97 -9.16
C THR A 188 -1.03 -18.77 -8.09
N VAL A 189 -1.24 -19.76 -7.22
CA VAL A 189 -2.16 -19.63 -6.09
C VAL A 189 -1.64 -18.57 -5.13
N ASP A 190 -2.50 -17.63 -4.76
CA ASP A 190 -2.18 -16.61 -3.76
C ASP A 190 -1.97 -17.29 -2.40
N LYS A 191 -0.74 -17.22 -1.91
CA LYS A 191 -0.31 -17.86 -0.66
C LYS A 191 0.55 -16.90 0.15
N PRO A 192 0.57 -17.05 1.49
CA PRO A 192 1.47 -16.28 2.33
C PRO A 192 2.93 -16.45 1.85
N LYS A 193 3.69 -15.34 1.84
CA LYS A 193 5.09 -15.27 1.41
C LYS A 193 5.36 -15.48 -0.09
N LEU A 194 4.34 -15.63 -0.93
CA LEU A 194 4.52 -15.81 -2.38
C LEU A 194 5.42 -14.72 -2.97
N LEU A 195 5.10 -13.47 -2.67
CA LEU A 195 5.86 -12.34 -3.20
C LEU A 195 7.32 -12.35 -2.71
N ALA A 196 7.55 -12.65 -1.43
CA ALA A 196 8.90 -12.78 -0.89
C ALA A 196 9.69 -13.90 -1.57
N GLN A 197 9.04 -15.05 -1.85
CA GLN A 197 9.64 -16.17 -2.58
C GLN A 197 10.03 -15.77 -4.01
N LEU A 198 9.13 -15.09 -4.74
CA LEU A 198 9.41 -14.61 -6.08
C LEU A 198 10.54 -13.57 -6.09
N THR A 199 10.53 -12.62 -5.14
CA THR A 199 11.61 -11.62 -5.04
C THR A 199 12.96 -12.23 -4.67
N SER A 200 12.99 -13.27 -3.82
CA SER A 200 14.21 -14.02 -3.49
C SER A 200 14.74 -14.74 -4.72
N LEU A 201 13.86 -15.44 -5.44
CA LEU A 201 14.21 -16.18 -6.66
C LEU A 201 14.79 -15.25 -7.72
N LEU A 202 14.18 -14.08 -7.95
CA LEU A 202 14.71 -13.09 -8.88
C LEU A 202 16.09 -12.55 -8.42
N GLY A 203 16.24 -12.29 -7.11
CA GLY A 203 17.52 -11.85 -6.54
C GLY A 203 18.63 -12.90 -6.63
N GLU A 204 18.31 -14.19 -6.45
CA GLU A 204 19.26 -15.31 -6.58
C GLU A 204 19.78 -15.47 -8.02
N ILE A 205 18.94 -15.14 -9.01
CA ILE A 205 19.33 -15.11 -10.43
C ILE A 205 20.18 -13.86 -10.75
N GLY A 206 20.27 -12.90 -9.82
CA GLY A 206 21.01 -11.65 -10.01
C GLY A 206 20.19 -10.54 -10.67
N LEU A 207 18.87 -10.69 -10.71
CA LEU A 207 17.96 -9.69 -11.29
C LEU A 207 17.65 -8.61 -10.26
N ASN A 208 17.77 -7.35 -10.69
CA ASN A 208 17.46 -6.18 -9.88
C ASN A 208 16.06 -5.69 -10.23
N ILE A 209 15.16 -5.69 -9.26
CA ILE A 209 13.76 -5.30 -9.47
C ILE A 209 13.66 -3.78 -9.50
N GLN A 210 13.25 -3.23 -10.65
CA GLN A 210 13.00 -1.79 -10.84
C GLN A 210 11.54 -1.45 -10.57
N GLU A 211 10.63 -2.33 -10.95
CA GLU A 211 9.20 -2.16 -10.72
C GLU A 211 8.56 -3.50 -10.39
N ALA A 212 7.53 -3.47 -9.54
CA ALA A 212 6.80 -4.66 -9.16
C ALA A 212 5.34 -4.29 -8.88
N HIS A 213 4.43 -5.08 -9.43
CA HIS A 213 2.99 -5.01 -9.26
C HIS A 213 2.48 -6.39 -8.90
N ALA A 214 1.64 -6.50 -7.90
CA ALA A 214 1.17 -7.79 -7.41
C ALA A 214 -0.31 -7.68 -7.15
N PHE A 215 -1.15 -8.45 -7.84
CA PHE A 215 -2.61 -8.38 -7.80
C PHE A 215 -3.20 -9.70 -7.29
N SER A 216 -3.97 -9.63 -6.21
CA SER A 216 -4.74 -10.78 -5.71
C SER A 216 -6.10 -10.83 -6.40
N THR A 217 -6.46 -11.99 -6.91
CA THR A 217 -7.77 -12.23 -7.52
C THR A 217 -8.79 -12.69 -6.47
N VAL A 218 -10.07 -12.41 -6.72
CA VAL A 218 -11.17 -12.81 -5.82
C VAL A 218 -11.31 -14.33 -5.68
N ASP A 219 -10.76 -15.10 -6.61
CA ASP A 219 -10.79 -16.56 -6.65
C ASP A 219 -9.50 -17.21 -6.12
N GLY A 220 -8.61 -16.44 -5.50
CA GLY A 220 -7.47 -16.98 -4.73
C GLY A 220 -6.19 -17.24 -5.54
N PHE A 221 -6.06 -16.63 -6.72
CA PHE A 221 -4.82 -16.59 -7.50
C PHE A 221 -4.13 -15.24 -7.38
N SER A 222 -2.82 -15.21 -7.63
CA SER A 222 -2.00 -14.00 -7.72
C SER A 222 -1.54 -13.78 -9.16
N LEU A 223 -1.42 -12.52 -9.55
CA LEU A 223 -0.78 -12.05 -10.77
C LEU A 223 0.31 -11.05 -10.36
N ASP A 224 1.58 -11.44 -10.47
CA ASP A 224 2.74 -10.67 -10.01
C ASP A 224 3.63 -10.29 -11.20
N VAL A 225 3.76 -9.01 -11.50
CA VAL A 225 4.48 -8.45 -12.65
C VAL A 225 5.70 -7.69 -12.15
N PHE A 226 6.89 -8.07 -12.61
CA PHE A 226 8.17 -7.47 -12.22
C PHE A 226 8.88 -6.92 -13.45
N VAL A 227 9.30 -5.66 -13.41
CA VAL A 227 10.27 -5.11 -14.37
C VAL A 227 11.64 -5.18 -13.74
N VAL A 228 12.58 -5.86 -14.39
CA VAL A 228 13.88 -6.20 -13.84
C VAL A 228 15.02 -5.82 -14.79
N GLU A 229 16.17 -5.49 -14.19
CA GLU A 229 17.45 -5.31 -14.87
C GLU A 229 18.45 -6.39 -14.41
N GLY A 230 19.58 -6.51 -15.11
CA GLY A 230 20.66 -7.43 -14.72
C GLY A 230 20.80 -8.65 -15.63
N TRP A 231 20.06 -8.71 -16.75
CA TRP A 231 20.20 -9.74 -17.78
C TRP A 231 20.32 -9.14 -19.19
N PRO A 232 21.19 -9.67 -20.07
CA PRO A 232 21.25 -9.22 -21.47
C PRO A 232 19.93 -9.45 -22.22
N HIS A 233 19.44 -8.45 -22.95
CA HIS A 233 18.15 -8.55 -23.64
C HIS A 233 18.12 -9.57 -24.79
N GLU A 234 19.29 -9.84 -25.39
CA GLU A 234 19.50 -10.85 -26.43
C GLU A 234 19.34 -12.28 -25.91
N GLU A 235 19.45 -12.47 -24.59
CA GLU A 235 19.44 -13.78 -23.92
C GLU A 235 18.13 -14.06 -23.17
N THR A 236 17.01 -13.50 -23.66
CA THR A 236 15.69 -13.63 -23.01
C THR A 236 15.24 -15.10 -22.86
N GLU A 237 15.53 -15.96 -23.84
CA GLU A 237 15.23 -17.38 -23.73
C GLU A 237 16.13 -18.09 -22.70
N GLU A 238 17.38 -17.64 -22.52
CA GLU A 238 18.26 -18.19 -21.49
C GLU A 238 17.78 -17.79 -20.09
N LEU A 239 17.36 -16.53 -19.92
CA LEU A 239 16.71 -16.06 -18.69
C LEU A 239 15.49 -16.91 -18.35
N LYS A 240 14.63 -17.19 -19.35
CA LYS A 240 13.45 -18.05 -19.18
C LYS A 240 13.83 -19.46 -18.74
N ASN A 241 14.88 -20.05 -19.33
CA ASN A 241 15.38 -21.37 -18.96
C ASN A 241 15.95 -21.39 -17.53
N VAL A 242 16.70 -20.36 -17.13
CA VAL A 242 17.26 -20.23 -15.78
C VAL A 242 16.14 -20.07 -14.75
N LEU A 243 15.18 -19.19 -15.01
CA LEU A 243 13.98 -19.01 -14.18
C LEU A 243 13.23 -20.34 -14.00
N GLN A 244 12.96 -21.06 -15.10
CA GLN A 244 12.28 -22.35 -15.05
C GLN A 244 13.05 -23.38 -14.20
N LYS A 245 14.37 -23.42 -14.34
CA LYS A 245 15.23 -24.31 -13.56
C LYS A 245 15.22 -23.98 -12.07
N GLU A 246 15.26 -22.70 -11.71
CA GLU A 246 15.28 -22.26 -10.31
C GLU A 246 13.93 -22.49 -9.62
N ILE A 247 12.83 -22.30 -10.36
CA ILE A 247 11.48 -22.64 -9.90
C ILE A 247 11.37 -24.16 -9.63
N LEU A 248 11.94 -25.01 -10.49
CA LEU A 248 11.95 -26.46 -10.29
C LEU A 248 12.77 -26.89 -9.07
N LYS A 249 13.98 -26.33 -8.88
CA LYS A 249 14.79 -26.57 -7.68
C LYS A 249 14.06 -26.17 -6.40
N SER A 250 13.35 -25.04 -6.44
CA SER A 250 12.55 -24.55 -5.33
C SER A 250 11.39 -25.49 -4.97
N LYS A 251 10.81 -26.22 -5.94
CA LYS A 251 9.79 -27.26 -5.69
C LYS A 251 10.39 -28.51 -5.00
N ASP A 252 11.58 -28.95 -5.41
CA ASP A 252 12.22 -30.16 -4.88
C ASP A 252 12.69 -30.00 -3.42
N GLN A 253 13.09 -28.79 -3.02
CA GLN A 253 13.43 -28.48 -1.62
C GLN A 253 12.22 -28.54 -0.68
N ILE A 254 11.00 -28.38 -1.19
CA ILE A 254 9.75 -28.44 -0.40
C ILE A 254 9.29 -29.89 -0.21
N CYS A 255 9.53 -30.77 -1.21
CA CYS A 255 9.08 -32.16 -1.16
C CYS A 255 9.97 -33.07 -0.27
N SER A 256 11.20 -32.66 0.05
CA SER A 256 12.13 -33.45 0.89
C SER A 256 11.93 -33.27 2.42
N LYS A 257 11.07 -32.34 2.85
CA LYS A 257 10.82 -32.06 4.29
C LYS A 257 9.47 -32.55 4.83
N LEU A 258 8.67 -33.26 4.05
CA LEU A 258 7.38 -33.79 4.49
C LEU A 258 7.37 -35.32 4.39
N GLN A 259 7.65 -35.99 5.51
CA GLN A 259 7.28 -37.41 5.65
C GLN A 259 5.75 -37.52 5.79
N PRO A 260 5.11 -38.50 5.14
CA PRO A 260 3.66 -38.66 5.20
C PRO A 260 3.23 -39.32 6.51
N VAL A 261 2.37 -38.64 7.27
CA VAL A 261 1.57 -39.26 8.34
C VAL A 261 0.28 -39.79 7.69
N PRO A 262 -0.23 -40.99 8.04
CA PRO A 262 -1.38 -41.56 7.36
C PRO A 262 -2.65 -40.74 7.64
N ALA A 263 -3.33 -40.32 6.58
CA ALA A 263 -4.63 -39.68 6.66
C ALA A 263 -5.70 -40.69 7.09
N VAL A 264 -6.23 -40.52 8.31
CA VAL A 264 -7.52 -41.10 8.69
C VAL A 264 -8.59 -40.17 8.14
N SER A 265 -9.28 -40.62 7.10
CA SER A 265 -10.44 -39.98 6.52
C SER A 265 -11.64 -40.12 7.48
N MET A 266 -12.01 -39.03 8.15
CA MET A 266 -13.36 -38.88 8.71
C MET A 266 -14.14 -37.87 7.87
N ASN A 267 -15.03 -38.41 7.04
CA ASN A 267 -16.14 -37.67 6.45
C ASN A 267 -17.13 -37.31 7.56
N ILE A 268 -17.18 -36.04 7.96
CA ILE A 268 -18.36 -35.48 8.61
C ILE A 268 -18.72 -34.20 7.87
N LYS A 269 -19.80 -34.24 7.09
CA LYS A 269 -20.54 -33.05 6.69
C LYS A 269 -21.21 -32.52 7.96
N THR A 270 -20.56 -31.58 8.64
CA THR A 270 -21.20 -30.85 9.74
C THR A 270 -21.72 -29.54 9.15
N GLU A 271 -23.04 -29.38 9.14
CA GLU A 271 -23.67 -28.06 9.01
C GLU A 271 -23.07 -27.14 10.08
N ILE A 272 -22.56 -25.98 9.66
CA ILE A 272 -21.98 -24.98 10.56
C ILE A 272 -23.12 -24.37 11.37
N VAL A 273 -23.32 -24.89 12.59
CA VAL A 273 -24.17 -24.25 13.59
C VAL A 273 -23.41 -23.02 14.10
N PHE A 274 -23.85 -21.83 13.70
CA PHE A 274 -23.35 -20.59 14.29
C PHE A 274 -23.76 -20.55 15.78
N PRO A 275 -22.84 -20.31 16.72
CA PRO A 275 -23.20 -20.14 18.12
C PRO A 275 -23.99 -18.83 18.32
N ASP A 276 -24.94 -18.82 19.27
CA ASP A 276 -25.81 -17.67 19.58
C ASP A 276 -25.03 -16.42 20.06
N CYS A 277 -23.82 -16.63 20.57
CA CYS A 277 -22.85 -15.59 20.92
C CYS A 277 -21.42 -16.09 20.73
N ILE A 278 -20.49 -15.17 20.46
CA ILE A 278 -19.06 -15.50 20.40
C ILE A 278 -18.51 -15.54 21.83
N GLU A 279 -18.04 -16.70 22.27
CA GLU A 279 -17.40 -16.84 23.57
C GLU A 279 -16.02 -16.17 23.57
N ILE A 280 -15.89 -15.10 24.36
CA ILE A 280 -14.59 -14.46 24.60
C ILE A 280 -14.10 -14.91 25.99
N PRO A 281 -12.84 -15.36 26.13
CA PRO A 281 -12.30 -15.76 27.43
C PRO A 281 -12.56 -14.70 28.50
N THR A 282 -13.29 -15.07 29.56
CA THR A 282 -13.67 -14.19 30.66
C THR A 282 -12.67 -14.31 31.81
N ASP A 283 -12.12 -13.20 32.29
CA ASP A 283 -11.28 -13.14 33.50
C ASP A 283 -12.04 -12.64 34.75
N GLY A 284 -13.38 -12.57 34.67
CA GLY A 284 -14.23 -12.18 35.81
C GLY A 284 -14.32 -10.67 36.06
N THR A 285 -13.77 -9.85 35.17
CA THR A 285 -13.76 -8.39 35.27
C THR A 285 -14.54 -7.72 34.12
N ASP A 286 -15.50 -6.88 34.51
CA ASP A 286 -16.29 -5.90 33.75
C ASP A 286 -17.41 -6.36 32.79
N VAL A 287 -18.53 -5.61 32.83
CA VAL A 287 -19.65 -5.68 31.89
C VAL A 287 -19.28 -4.87 30.64
N TRP A 288 -18.67 -5.53 29.65
CA TRP A 288 -18.22 -4.91 28.39
C TRP A 288 -19.12 -5.26 27.19
N GLU A 289 -20.00 -6.26 27.34
CA GLU A 289 -20.96 -6.63 26.31
C GLU A 289 -22.04 -5.54 26.24
N ILE A 290 -22.18 -4.94 25.06
CA ILE A 290 -23.16 -3.88 24.81
C ILE A 290 -24.39 -4.49 24.16
N ASP A 291 -25.57 -4.12 24.66
CA ASP A 291 -26.82 -4.37 23.95
C ASP A 291 -26.94 -3.40 22.77
N THR A 292 -27.06 -3.93 21.54
CA THR A 292 -27.15 -3.13 20.31
C THR A 292 -28.27 -2.09 20.36
N ARG A 293 -29.33 -2.31 21.14
CA ARG A 293 -30.43 -1.36 21.34
C ARG A 293 -30.02 -0.08 22.06
N GLN A 294 -28.88 -0.10 22.77
CA GLN A 294 -28.31 1.05 23.47
C GLN A 294 -27.38 1.87 22.57
N LEU A 295 -26.97 1.33 21.42
CA LEU A 295 -26.16 2.02 20.44
C LEU A 295 -27.04 2.81 19.47
N LYS A 296 -26.76 4.11 19.36
CA LYS A 296 -27.36 4.96 18.33
C LYS A 296 -26.34 5.17 17.23
N MET A 297 -26.56 4.51 16.10
CA MET A 297 -25.75 4.67 14.90
C MET A 297 -26.09 6.00 14.22
N GLU A 298 -25.08 6.76 13.83
CA GLU A 298 -25.22 8.01 13.09
C GLU A 298 -24.62 7.85 11.69
N ASN A 299 -23.65 8.70 11.34
CA ASN A 299 -23.06 8.74 10.01
C ASN A 299 -21.95 7.69 9.85
N LYS A 300 -21.88 7.10 8.66
CA LYS A 300 -20.76 6.25 8.26
C LYS A 300 -19.51 7.11 8.09
N VAL A 301 -18.43 6.74 8.78
CA VAL A 301 -17.13 7.44 8.77
C VAL A 301 -16.20 6.83 7.73
N ALA A 302 -16.11 5.50 7.69
CA ALA A 302 -15.24 4.80 6.77
C ALA A 302 -15.79 3.41 6.40
N SER A 303 -15.28 2.85 5.29
CA SER A 303 -15.49 1.45 4.89
C SER A 303 -14.12 0.80 4.73
N GLY A 304 -13.85 -0.25 5.49
CA GLY A 304 -12.64 -1.06 5.41
C GLY A 304 -12.89 -2.44 4.83
N SER A 305 -11.80 -3.22 4.72
CA SER A 305 -11.81 -4.62 4.33
C SER A 305 -12.53 -5.52 5.35
N TYR A 306 -12.36 -5.22 6.65
CA TYR A 306 -12.86 -5.99 7.79
C TYR A 306 -14.24 -5.53 8.30
N GLY A 307 -14.71 -4.35 7.88
CA GLY A 307 -15.94 -3.78 8.42
C GLY A 307 -16.18 -2.34 8.02
N ASP A 308 -17.33 -1.82 8.41
CA ASP A 308 -17.69 -0.42 8.25
C ASP A 308 -17.57 0.30 9.60
N LEU A 309 -16.98 1.49 9.59
CA LEU A 309 -16.83 2.33 10.77
C LEU A 309 -17.88 3.44 10.75
N TYR A 310 -18.62 3.58 11.84
CA TYR A 310 -19.64 4.60 12.02
C TYR A 310 -19.33 5.46 13.24
N LYS A 311 -19.77 6.72 13.18
CA LYS A 311 -19.96 7.53 14.37
C LYS A 311 -21.28 7.12 15.00
N GLY A 312 -21.35 7.14 16.32
CA GLY A 312 -22.58 6.93 17.05
C GLY A 312 -22.54 7.50 18.46
N THR A 313 -23.59 7.22 19.21
CA THR A 313 -23.72 7.61 20.61
C THR A 313 -24.04 6.39 21.47
N TYR A 314 -23.33 6.23 22.60
CA TYR A 314 -23.58 5.23 23.63
C TYR A 314 -23.60 5.90 25.00
N CYS A 315 -24.65 5.73 25.79
CA CYS A 315 -24.79 6.37 27.11
C CYS A 315 -24.53 7.89 27.12
N SER A 316 -24.92 8.60 26.06
CA SER A 316 -24.66 10.05 25.82
C SER A 316 -23.20 10.43 25.57
N GLN A 317 -22.32 9.44 25.34
CA GLN A 317 -20.95 9.64 24.90
C GLN A 317 -20.83 9.36 23.40
N GLU A 318 -20.10 10.20 22.67
CA GLU A 318 -19.76 9.94 21.27
C GLU A 318 -18.79 8.75 21.16
N VAL A 319 -19.11 7.82 20.27
CA VAL A 319 -18.36 6.57 20.08
C VAL A 319 -18.10 6.28 18.61
N ALA A 320 -17.03 5.53 18.35
CA ALA A 320 -16.77 4.93 17.05
C ALA A 320 -17.22 3.46 17.09
N ILE A 321 -18.02 3.05 16.11
CA ILE A 321 -18.66 1.73 16.05
C ILE A 321 -18.18 1.02 14.79
N LYS A 322 -17.31 0.04 14.95
CA LYS A 322 -16.75 -0.79 13.87
C LYS A 322 -17.60 -2.05 13.73
N ILE A 323 -18.44 -2.09 12.69
CA ILE A 323 -19.35 -3.20 12.39
C ILE A 323 -18.70 -4.17 11.41
N LEU A 324 -18.71 -5.46 11.73
CA LEU A 324 -18.22 -6.51 10.84
C LEU A 324 -19.26 -6.82 9.77
N LYS A 325 -18.83 -6.98 8.51
CA LYS A 325 -19.72 -7.24 7.39
C LYS A 325 -20.23 -8.69 7.43
N PRO A 326 -21.54 -8.94 7.56
CA PRO A 326 -22.10 -10.28 7.73
C PRO A 326 -21.81 -11.20 6.55
N GLU A 327 -21.67 -10.66 5.33
CA GLU A 327 -21.40 -11.43 4.10
C GLU A 327 -19.98 -12.02 4.06
N ARG A 328 -19.09 -11.59 4.97
CA ARG A 328 -17.68 -12.02 5.04
C ARG A 328 -17.35 -12.76 6.35
N VAL A 329 -18.33 -13.02 7.20
CA VAL A 329 -18.10 -13.70 8.48
C VAL A 329 -17.77 -15.17 8.23
N ASN A 330 -16.51 -15.53 8.47
CA ASN A 330 -16.03 -16.91 8.52
C ASN A 330 -15.43 -17.20 9.91
N THR A 331 -15.11 -18.46 10.17
CA THR A 331 -14.59 -18.90 11.48
C THR A 331 -13.29 -18.19 11.89
N ASP A 332 -12.45 -17.81 10.94
CA ASP A 332 -11.17 -17.14 11.22
C ASP A 332 -11.37 -15.66 11.56
N MET A 333 -12.25 -14.95 10.86
CA MET A 333 -12.68 -13.59 11.19
C MET A 333 -13.31 -13.52 12.59
N LEU A 334 -14.10 -14.52 12.98
CA LEU A 334 -14.67 -14.58 14.33
C LEU A 334 -13.58 -14.74 15.41
N LYS A 335 -12.55 -15.55 15.15
CA LYS A 335 -11.40 -15.68 16.07
C LYS A 335 -10.60 -14.38 16.15
N GLU A 336 -10.36 -13.73 15.02
CA GLU A 336 -9.69 -12.42 14.96
C GLU A 336 -10.47 -11.37 15.76
N PHE A 337 -11.80 -11.32 15.59
CA PHE A 337 -12.69 -10.44 16.35
C PHE A 337 -12.62 -10.71 17.86
N SER A 338 -12.74 -11.98 18.29
CA SER A 338 -12.62 -12.35 19.71
C SER A 338 -11.28 -11.93 20.30
N GLN A 339 -10.20 -12.15 19.53
CA GLN A 339 -8.85 -11.78 19.95
C GLN A 339 -8.69 -10.27 20.05
N GLU A 340 -9.22 -9.52 19.09
CA GLU A 340 -9.22 -8.06 19.08
C GLU A 340 -9.91 -7.52 20.33
N VAL A 341 -11.13 -7.98 20.63
CA VAL A 341 -11.88 -7.59 21.84
C VAL A 341 -11.15 -8.03 23.12
N TYR A 342 -10.54 -9.22 23.14
CA TYR A 342 -9.78 -9.73 24.29
C TYR A 342 -8.52 -8.89 24.59
N ILE A 343 -7.83 -8.40 23.56
CA ILE A 343 -6.67 -7.52 23.75
C ILE A 343 -7.16 -6.14 24.19
N MET A 344 -8.12 -5.56 23.47
CA MET A 344 -8.59 -4.20 23.69
C MET A 344 -9.17 -3.97 25.09
N ARG A 345 -9.86 -4.96 25.67
CA ARG A 345 -10.39 -4.83 27.06
C ARG A 345 -9.32 -4.66 28.13
N LYS A 346 -8.08 -5.12 27.89
CA LYS A 346 -6.98 -5.10 28.87
C LYS A 346 -6.17 -3.81 28.83
N ILE A 347 -6.44 -2.96 27.85
CA ILE A 347 -5.60 -1.82 27.50
C ILE A 347 -6.30 -0.53 27.88
N ARG A 348 -5.64 0.23 28.74
CA ARG A 348 -6.15 1.51 29.24
C ARG A 348 -4.99 2.49 29.40
N HIS A 349 -4.84 3.37 28.42
CA HIS A 349 -3.79 4.38 28.41
C HIS A 349 -4.25 5.63 27.67
N LYS A 350 -3.84 6.82 28.14
CA LYS A 350 -4.27 8.11 27.57
C LYS A 350 -3.87 8.33 26.11
N ASN A 351 -2.85 7.61 25.61
CA ASN A 351 -2.36 7.68 24.23
C ASN A 351 -2.63 6.39 23.44
N VAL A 352 -3.60 5.58 23.87
CA VAL A 352 -4.08 4.40 23.14
C VAL A 352 -5.61 4.49 23.11
N VAL A 353 -6.23 4.20 21.98
CA VAL A 353 -7.68 4.33 21.83
C VAL A 353 -8.39 3.44 22.84
N GLN A 354 -9.29 4.05 23.61
CA GLN A 354 -10.02 3.40 24.68
C GLN A 354 -11.14 2.50 24.12
N PHE A 355 -11.08 1.24 24.50
CA PHE A 355 -12.19 0.30 24.34
C PHE A 355 -13.34 0.66 25.28
N ILE A 356 -14.57 0.69 24.75
CA ILE A 356 -15.79 0.96 25.50
C ILE A 356 -16.61 -0.33 25.67
N GLY A 357 -16.71 -1.12 24.61
CA GLY A 357 -17.41 -2.41 24.65
C GLY A 357 -17.51 -3.06 23.29
N ALA A 358 -18.20 -4.19 23.22
CA ALA A 358 -18.44 -4.92 21.98
C ALA A 358 -19.82 -5.57 21.98
N CYS A 359 -20.36 -5.81 20.79
CA CYS A 359 -21.52 -6.67 20.58
C CYS A 359 -21.02 -7.98 19.96
N THR A 360 -21.22 -9.10 20.65
CA THR A 360 -20.71 -10.42 20.24
C THR A 360 -21.79 -11.34 19.68
N LYS A 361 -23.04 -10.85 19.60
CA LYS A 361 -24.19 -11.61 19.10
C LYS A 361 -24.42 -11.36 17.60
N PRO A 362 -24.36 -12.39 16.75
CA PRO A 362 -24.77 -12.28 15.35
C PRO A 362 -26.24 -11.80 15.23
N PRO A 363 -26.61 -11.11 14.14
CA PRO A 363 -25.75 -10.67 13.03
C PRO A 363 -24.95 -9.39 13.31
N ASN A 364 -25.12 -8.78 14.48
CA ASN A 364 -24.64 -7.43 14.78
C ASN A 364 -23.32 -7.43 15.55
N LEU A 365 -22.27 -7.99 14.94
CA LEU A 365 -20.94 -8.00 15.53
C LEU A 365 -20.28 -6.63 15.38
N CYS A 366 -19.94 -5.99 16.51
CA CYS A 366 -19.23 -4.71 16.46
C CYS A 366 -18.31 -4.47 17.65
N ILE A 367 -17.29 -3.64 17.43
CA ILE A 367 -16.40 -3.09 18.45
C ILE A 367 -16.71 -1.62 18.63
N VAL A 368 -16.84 -1.18 19.88
CA VAL A 368 -17.15 0.20 20.26
C VAL A 368 -15.96 0.79 20.99
N THR A 369 -15.44 1.90 20.47
CA THR A 369 -14.33 2.67 21.07
C THR A 369 -14.73 4.13 21.26
N GLU A 370 -13.90 4.88 21.97
CA GLU A 370 -14.04 6.34 21.97
C GLU A 370 -13.96 6.91 20.54
N PHE A 371 -14.72 7.98 20.29
CA PHE A 371 -14.69 8.69 19.01
C PHE A 371 -13.55 9.71 18.97
N MET A 372 -12.76 9.67 17.90
CA MET A 372 -11.61 10.57 17.70
C MET A 372 -11.99 11.67 16.73
N ALA A 373 -12.49 12.80 17.26
CA ALA A 373 -13.19 13.83 16.50
C ALA A 373 -12.39 14.49 15.37
N ARG A 374 -11.05 14.49 15.45
CA ARG A 374 -10.16 15.07 14.42
C ARG A 374 -9.64 14.03 13.42
N GLY A 375 -10.13 12.80 13.49
CA GLY A 375 -9.76 11.75 12.55
C GLY A 375 -8.29 11.32 12.68
N SER A 376 -7.72 10.83 11.57
CA SER A 376 -6.35 10.33 11.53
C SER A 376 -5.35 11.44 11.20
N ILE A 377 -4.12 11.28 11.70
CA ILE A 377 -2.99 12.14 11.33
C ILE A 377 -2.74 12.11 9.81
N TYR A 378 -2.94 10.94 9.17
CA TYR A 378 -2.81 10.82 7.72
C TYR A 378 -3.78 11.77 6.98
N ASP A 379 -5.04 11.81 7.40
CA ASP A 379 -6.05 12.67 6.78
C ASP A 379 -5.73 14.14 7.01
N PHE A 380 -5.30 14.51 8.22
CA PHE A 380 -4.83 15.86 8.52
C PHE A 380 -3.67 16.30 7.60
N LEU A 381 -2.65 15.47 7.43
CA LEU A 381 -1.49 15.81 6.60
C LEU A 381 -1.84 15.85 5.11
N HIS A 382 -2.55 14.84 4.60
CA HIS A 382 -2.65 14.61 3.16
C HIS A 382 -3.95 15.09 2.53
N LYS A 383 -5.07 15.05 3.26
CA LYS A 383 -6.38 15.53 2.77
C LYS A 383 -6.60 17.00 3.14
N GLU A 384 -6.31 17.36 4.39
CA GLU A 384 -6.49 18.73 4.87
C GLU A 384 -5.28 19.64 4.58
N LYS A 385 -4.15 19.06 4.14
CA LYS A 385 -2.88 19.78 3.91
C LYS A 385 -2.39 20.51 5.16
N GLY A 386 -2.66 19.94 6.33
CA GLY A 386 -2.20 20.42 7.62
C GLY A 386 -0.69 20.27 7.77
N VAL A 387 -0.07 21.17 8.54
CA VAL A 387 1.36 21.16 8.81
C VAL A 387 1.61 21.37 10.30
N PHE A 388 2.39 20.49 10.91
CA PHE A 388 2.80 20.65 12.30
C PHE A 388 4.03 21.56 12.41
N LYS A 389 3.94 22.61 13.23
CA LYS A 389 5.14 23.31 13.71
C LYS A 389 5.89 22.40 14.68
N LEU A 390 7.21 22.57 14.76
CA LEU A 390 8.09 21.71 15.56
C LEU A 390 7.59 21.40 16.98
N PRO A 391 7.08 22.34 17.80
CA PRO A 391 6.56 21.99 19.13
C PRO A 391 5.33 21.08 19.10
N SER A 392 4.39 21.33 18.19
CA SER A 392 3.19 20.50 18.02
C SER A 392 3.55 19.12 17.49
N LEU A 393 4.49 19.04 16.54
CA LEU A 393 5.05 17.79 16.05
C LEU A 393 5.65 16.97 17.19
N LEU A 394 6.48 17.59 18.03
CA LEU A 394 7.09 16.93 19.18
C LEU A 394 6.04 16.45 20.18
N LYS A 395 4.98 17.24 20.43
CA LYS A 395 3.84 16.82 21.27
C LYS A 395 3.19 15.55 20.72
N VAL A 396 2.86 15.54 19.42
CA VAL A 396 2.28 14.38 18.74
C VAL A 396 3.22 13.17 18.83
N ALA A 397 4.50 13.34 18.51
CA ALA A 397 5.48 12.26 18.56
C ALA A 397 5.64 11.68 19.98
N ILE A 398 5.61 12.52 21.02
CA ILE A 398 5.68 12.11 22.43
C ILE A 398 4.42 11.33 22.84
N ASP A 399 3.24 11.75 22.38
CA ASP A 399 1.99 11.05 22.66
C ASP A 399 2.02 9.64 22.06
N VAL A 400 2.40 9.53 20.78
CA VAL A 400 2.56 8.25 20.09
C VAL A 400 3.60 7.36 20.79
N SER A 401 4.76 7.91 21.14
CA SER A 401 5.84 7.14 21.78
C SER A 401 5.42 6.59 23.14
N LYS A 402 4.64 7.35 23.93
CA LYS A 402 4.06 6.89 25.19
C LYS A 402 3.04 5.77 25.00
N GLY A 403 2.15 5.90 24.01
CA GLY A 403 1.17 4.87 23.66
C GLY A 403 1.83 3.56 23.26
N MET A 404 2.83 3.64 22.38
CA MET A 404 3.58 2.47 21.92
C MET A 404 4.43 1.83 23.04
N ASN A 405 5.07 2.65 23.88
CA ASN A 405 5.79 2.13 25.06
C ASN A 405 4.87 1.34 25.98
N TYR A 406 3.65 1.83 26.22
CA TYR A 406 2.66 1.13 27.03
C TYR A 406 2.23 -0.21 26.40
N LEU A 407 1.98 -0.24 25.08
CA LEU A 407 1.66 -1.49 24.38
C LEU A 407 2.79 -2.51 24.50
N HIS A 408 4.05 -2.09 24.29
CA HIS A 408 5.22 -2.97 24.39
C HIS A 408 5.43 -3.51 25.81
N GLN A 409 5.21 -2.69 26.84
CA GLN A 409 5.25 -3.13 28.24
C GLN A 409 4.17 -4.18 28.57
N ASN A 410 3.06 -4.20 27.83
CA ASN A 410 2.01 -5.20 27.93
C ASN A 410 2.20 -6.37 26.94
N ASN A 411 3.40 -6.51 26.35
CA ASN A 411 3.76 -7.55 25.37
C ASN A 411 2.91 -7.53 24.09
N ILE A 412 2.43 -6.35 23.68
CA ILE A 412 1.66 -6.15 22.45
C ILE A 412 2.56 -5.48 21.42
N ILE A 413 2.78 -6.16 20.29
CA ILE A 413 3.45 -5.59 19.11
C ILE A 413 2.37 -5.12 18.14
N HIS A 414 2.43 -3.85 17.72
CA HIS A 414 1.39 -3.21 16.91
C HIS A 414 1.38 -3.72 15.46
N ARG A 415 2.55 -3.81 14.81
CA ARG A 415 2.80 -4.36 13.46
C ARG A 415 2.28 -3.55 12.28
N ASP A 416 1.31 -2.67 12.51
CA ASP A 416 0.76 -1.77 11.50
C ASP A 416 0.83 -0.30 11.94
N LEU A 417 1.96 0.13 12.52
CA LEU A 417 2.08 1.51 12.99
C LEU A 417 2.28 2.45 11.78
N LYS A 418 1.33 3.36 11.56
CA LYS A 418 1.35 4.36 10.48
C LYS A 418 0.46 5.54 10.85
N THR A 419 0.63 6.68 10.20
CA THR A 419 -0.16 7.90 10.49
C THR A 419 -1.66 7.73 10.30
N ALA A 420 -2.12 6.76 9.51
CA ALA A 420 -3.54 6.42 9.39
C ALA A 420 -4.13 5.77 10.65
N ASN A 421 -3.28 5.10 11.45
CA ASN A 421 -3.66 4.45 12.71
C ASN A 421 -3.32 5.32 13.94
N LEU A 422 -2.91 6.58 13.71
CA LEU A 422 -2.74 7.59 14.75
C LEU A 422 -3.93 8.54 14.67
N LEU A 423 -4.76 8.54 15.71
CA LEU A 423 -6.00 9.32 15.74
C LEU A 423 -5.89 10.48 16.72
N MET A 424 -6.57 11.59 16.42
CA MET A 424 -6.55 12.81 17.24
C MET A 424 -7.94 13.13 17.81
N ASP A 425 -7.99 13.44 19.10
CA ASP A 425 -9.22 13.87 19.77
C ASP A 425 -9.44 15.39 19.64
N GLU A 426 -10.56 15.88 20.20
CA GLU A 426 -10.92 17.30 20.18
C GLU A 426 -9.88 18.22 20.84
N ASN A 427 -9.11 17.68 21.80
CA ASN A 427 -8.11 18.39 22.61
C ASN A 427 -6.68 18.28 22.05
N GLU A 428 -6.55 17.81 20.80
CA GLU A 428 -5.27 17.60 20.12
C GLU A 428 -4.35 16.63 20.88
N VAL A 429 -4.92 15.62 21.54
CA VAL A 429 -4.19 14.47 22.07
C VAL A 429 -4.23 13.36 21.04
N VAL A 430 -3.06 12.77 20.78
CA VAL A 430 -2.94 11.67 19.82
C VAL A 430 -2.96 10.32 20.52
N LYS A 431 -3.71 9.38 19.94
CA LYS A 431 -3.86 8.01 20.43
C LYS A 431 -3.59 7.00 19.32
N VAL A 432 -2.93 5.91 19.69
CA VAL A 432 -2.68 4.77 18.81
C VAL A 432 -3.95 3.91 18.70
N ALA A 433 -4.39 3.64 17.47
CA ALA A 433 -5.58 2.85 17.15
C ALA A 433 -5.19 1.54 16.43
N ASP A 434 -6.16 0.63 16.21
CA ASP A 434 -5.99 -0.60 15.41
C ASP A 434 -4.84 -1.55 15.86
N PHE A 435 -4.43 -1.47 17.12
CA PHE A 435 -3.45 -2.38 17.74
C PHE A 435 -4.01 -3.79 18.06
N GLY A 436 -5.33 -3.98 17.91
CA GLY A 436 -6.02 -5.21 18.27
C GLY A 436 -5.91 -6.33 17.22
N VAL A 437 -5.40 -6.03 16.02
CA VAL A 437 -4.95 -7.03 15.03
C VAL A 437 -3.48 -7.41 15.28
N ALA A 438 -3.00 -7.32 16.52
CA ALA A 438 -1.70 -7.85 16.91
C ALA A 438 -1.66 -9.34 16.52
N ARG A 439 -1.09 -9.63 15.34
CA ARG A 439 -1.13 -10.93 14.67
C ARG A 439 -0.41 -11.96 15.52
N VAL A 440 -1.02 -12.48 16.57
CA VAL A 440 -0.39 -13.43 17.50
C VAL A 440 0.25 -14.55 16.68
N GLN A 441 1.58 -14.54 16.58
CA GLN A 441 2.45 -15.55 15.97
C GLN A 441 1.93 -16.31 14.72
N ALA A 442 1.12 -15.69 13.87
CA ALA A 442 0.61 -16.35 12.67
C ALA A 442 1.67 -16.30 11.57
N HIS A 443 2.43 -17.39 11.46
CA HIS A 443 3.33 -17.72 10.34
C HIS A 443 2.58 -17.88 8.99
N SER A 444 1.30 -17.50 8.90
CA SER A 444 0.38 -17.86 7.82
C SER A 444 -0.58 -16.75 7.38
N GLY A 445 -0.45 -15.51 7.86
CA GLY A 445 -1.31 -14.42 7.38
C GLY A 445 -0.91 -14.00 5.96
N VAL A 446 -1.82 -14.14 5.00
CA VAL A 446 -1.63 -13.65 3.62
C VAL A 446 -1.32 -12.15 3.70
N MET A 447 -0.08 -11.79 3.42
CA MET A 447 0.35 -10.40 3.28
C MET A 447 0.04 -10.00 1.85
N THR A 448 -1.25 -9.82 1.54
CA THR A 448 -1.68 -9.35 0.22
C THR A 448 -1.06 -7.99 -0.03
N ALA A 449 -0.50 -7.80 -1.23
CA ALA A 449 0.19 -6.59 -1.64
C ALA A 449 -0.72 -5.33 -1.78
N GLU A 450 -1.97 -5.45 -1.31
CA GLU A 450 -3.08 -4.51 -1.47
C GLU A 450 -3.19 -3.47 -0.36
N THR A 451 -2.57 -3.70 0.80
CA THR A 451 -2.88 -2.91 2.00
C THR A 451 -2.15 -1.56 2.10
N GLY A 452 -1.37 -1.15 1.08
CA GLY A 452 -0.69 0.17 1.05
C GLY A 452 0.31 0.44 2.19
N THR A 453 0.52 -0.55 3.07
CA THR A 453 1.17 -0.41 4.38
C THR A 453 2.69 -0.57 4.30
N TYR A 454 3.20 -1.15 3.22
CA TYR A 454 4.63 -1.40 3.00
C TYR A 454 5.54 -0.19 3.21
N ARG A 455 5.05 1.02 2.95
CA ARG A 455 5.83 2.25 3.09
C ARG A 455 6.32 2.49 4.52
N TRP A 456 5.62 1.99 5.54
CA TRP A 456 6.02 2.13 6.95
C TRP A 456 6.65 0.85 7.51
N MET A 457 6.72 -0.24 6.75
CA MET A 457 7.15 -1.53 7.27
C MET A 457 8.67 -1.61 7.42
N ALA A 458 9.11 -2.25 8.51
CA ALA A 458 10.51 -2.56 8.73
C ALA A 458 11.01 -3.63 7.75
N PRO A 459 12.31 -3.63 7.39
CA PRO A 459 12.87 -4.59 6.43
C PRO A 459 12.64 -6.04 6.84
N GLU A 460 12.83 -6.38 8.12
CA GLU A 460 12.64 -7.74 8.62
C GLU A 460 11.16 -8.21 8.53
N VAL A 461 10.20 -7.28 8.58
CA VAL A 461 8.78 -7.61 8.42
C VAL A 461 8.46 -7.84 6.94
N ILE A 462 9.05 -7.04 6.03
CA ILE A 462 8.90 -7.21 4.58
C ILE A 462 9.48 -8.56 4.14
N GLU A 463 10.66 -8.92 4.66
CA GLU A 463 11.34 -10.20 4.39
C GLU A 463 10.68 -11.39 5.09
N HIS A 464 9.67 -11.17 5.94
CA HIS A 464 9.02 -12.20 6.76
C HIS A 464 10.01 -12.96 7.68
N ASN A 465 11.08 -12.28 8.09
CA ASN A 465 12.03 -12.76 9.09
C ASN A 465 11.38 -12.73 10.48
N PRO A 466 11.87 -13.50 11.46
CA PRO A 466 11.47 -13.33 12.86
C PRO A 466 11.71 -11.88 13.29
N TYR A 467 10.69 -11.23 13.83
CA TYR A 467 10.74 -9.85 14.27
C TYR A 467 10.12 -9.68 15.65
N ASP A 468 10.55 -8.65 16.36
CA ASP A 468 10.07 -8.28 17.68
C ASP A 468 9.43 -6.88 17.66
N HIS A 469 9.31 -6.26 18.83
CA HIS A 469 8.73 -4.93 18.99
C HIS A 469 9.56 -3.81 18.32
N LYS A 470 10.81 -4.08 17.90
CA LYS A 470 11.66 -3.12 17.17
C LYS A 470 11.17 -2.83 15.75
N ALA A 471 10.31 -3.69 15.19
CA ALA A 471 9.64 -3.40 13.94
C ALA A 471 8.76 -2.14 14.05
N ASP A 472 8.03 -1.98 15.16
CA ASP A 472 7.20 -0.79 15.40
C ASP A 472 8.03 0.48 15.53
N VAL A 473 9.27 0.38 16.03
CA VAL A 473 10.19 1.52 16.16
C VAL A 473 10.62 2.03 14.78
N PHE A 474 10.86 1.13 13.83
CA PHE A 474 11.12 1.51 12.44
C PHE A 474 9.92 2.24 11.85
N SER A 475 8.74 1.66 11.99
CA SER A 475 7.49 2.25 11.50
C SER A 475 7.20 3.61 12.11
N PHE A 476 7.51 3.78 13.40
CA PHE A 476 7.48 5.07 14.08
C PHE A 476 8.47 6.08 13.46
N GLY A 477 9.68 5.65 13.12
CA GLY A 477 10.67 6.50 12.42
C GLY A 477 10.13 7.04 11.09
N ILE A 478 9.49 6.18 10.29
CA ILE A 478 8.85 6.61 9.04
C ILE A 478 7.66 7.55 9.30
N ALA A 479 6.82 7.26 10.28
CA ALA A 479 5.70 8.13 10.67
C ALA A 479 6.17 9.49 11.21
N LEU A 480 7.30 9.52 11.93
CA LEU A 480 7.91 10.75 12.44
C LEU A 480 8.48 11.60 11.29
N TRP A 481 9.05 10.97 10.27
CA TRP A 481 9.46 11.67 9.05
C TRP A 481 8.27 12.26 8.32
N GLU A 482 7.18 11.50 8.20
CA GLU A 482 5.93 11.98 7.58
C GLU A 482 5.31 13.16 8.35
N LEU A 483 5.33 13.13 9.69
CA LEU A 483 4.94 14.26 10.52
C LEU A 483 5.81 15.51 10.28
N LEU A 484 7.10 15.31 10.01
CA LEU A 484 8.09 16.36 9.80
C LEU A 484 7.94 17.04 8.44
N THR A 485 7.70 16.26 7.40
CA THR A 485 7.65 16.77 6.01
C THR A 485 6.23 17.09 5.56
N GLY A 486 5.22 16.42 6.14
CA GLY A 486 3.86 16.39 5.59
C GLY A 486 3.77 15.66 4.25
N GLU A 487 4.83 14.97 3.83
CA GLU A 487 4.91 14.26 2.56
C GLU A 487 4.62 12.78 2.75
N LEU A 488 4.02 12.16 1.72
CA LEU A 488 3.79 10.72 1.73
C LEU A 488 5.14 10.00 1.64
N PRO A 489 5.45 9.04 2.52
CA PRO A 489 6.73 8.32 2.48
C PRO A 489 6.95 7.63 1.12
N TYR A 490 8.11 7.88 0.52
CA TYR A 490 8.47 7.34 -0.80
C TYR A 490 7.43 7.69 -1.89
N SER A 491 6.91 8.92 -1.88
CA SER A 491 5.83 9.39 -2.78
C SER A 491 6.03 9.10 -4.27
N LEU A 492 7.27 8.99 -4.72
CA LEU A 492 7.66 8.69 -6.10
C LEU A 492 7.67 7.18 -6.45
N LEU A 493 7.44 6.31 -5.46
CA LEU A 493 7.50 4.85 -5.61
C LEU A 493 6.13 4.23 -5.33
N THR A 494 5.81 3.11 -5.95
CA THR A 494 4.69 2.27 -5.48
C THR A 494 5.00 1.71 -4.08
N PRO A 495 3.98 1.33 -3.27
CA PRO A 495 4.23 0.75 -1.95
C PRO A 495 5.16 -0.47 -2.00
N LEU A 496 5.07 -1.29 -3.05
CA LEU A 496 5.91 -2.47 -3.21
C LEU A 496 7.35 -2.10 -3.61
N GLN A 497 7.54 -1.14 -4.52
CA GLN A 497 8.86 -0.61 -4.84
C GLN A 497 9.55 0.00 -3.62
N ALA A 498 8.79 0.72 -2.78
CA ALA A 498 9.31 1.24 -1.52
C ALA A 498 9.80 0.11 -0.61
N ALA A 499 9.01 -0.97 -0.46
CA ALA A 499 9.41 -2.15 0.31
C ALA A 499 10.70 -2.80 -0.24
N VAL A 500 10.76 -3.05 -1.55
CA VAL A 500 11.95 -3.63 -2.19
C VAL A 500 13.17 -2.73 -2.01
N GLY A 501 13.03 -1.42 -2.21
CA GLY A 501 14.10 -0.45 -2.01
C GLY A 501 14.59 -0.39 -0.56
N VAL A 502 13.68 -0.48 0.41
CA VAL A 502 14.02 -0.53 1.85
C VAL A 502 14.85 -1.75 2.19
N VAL A 503 14.47 -2.92 1.66
CA VAL A 503 15.13 -4.21 1.92
C VAL A 503 16.46 -4.31 1.20
N GLN A 504 16.47 -4.12 -0.12
CA GLN A 504 17.63 -4.43 -0.96
C GLN A 504 18.66 -3.29 -1.01
N LYS A 505 18.19 -2.03 -0.98
CA LYS A 505 19.04 -0.83 -1.16
C LYS A 505 19.21 -0.01 0.12
N GLY A 506 18.63 -0.46 1.24
CA GLY A 506 18.62 0.30 2.49
C GLY A 506 17.94 1.67 2.35
N LEU A 507 17.00 1.83 1.41
CA LEU A 507 16.40 3.11 1.06
C LEU A 507 15.69 3.76 2.27
N ARG A 508 15.94 5.04 2.53
CA ARG A 508 15.27 5.84 3.56
C ARG A 508 14.79 7.17 2.98
N PRO A 509 13.70 7.76 3.53
CA PRO A 509 13.25 9.07 3.10
C PRO A 509 14.30 10.15 3.39
N THR A 510 14.44 11.13 2.49
CA THR A 510 15.42 12.22 2.65
C THR A 510 14.98 13.15 3.79
N ILE A 511 15.85 13.36 4.78
CA ILE A 511 15.58 14.31 5.86
C ILE A 511 15.88 15.74 5.38
N PRO A 512 14.96 16.71 5.55
CA PRO A 512 15.21 18.11 5.19
C PRO A 512 16.41 18.70 5.94
N LYS A 513 17.26 19.49 5.26
CA LYS A 513 18.49 20.08 5.83
C LYS A 513 18.26 20.98 7.05
N CYS A 514 17.08 21.60 7.15
CA CYS A 514 16.73 22.52 8.24
C CYS A 514 16.16 21.81 9.49
N THR A 515 16.23 20.48 9.55
CA THR A 515 15.70 19.68 10.65
C THR A 515 16.59 19.80 11.90
N HIS A 516 15.98 19.79 13.09
CA HIS A 516 16.71 19.85 14.36
C HIS A 516 17.72 18.68 14.47
N PRO A 517 19.01 18.90 14.76
CA PRO A 517 20.04 17.85 14.70
C PRO A 517 19.72 16.60 15.52
N LYS A 518 19.21 16.78 16.75
CA LYS A 518 18.79 15.65 17.60
C LYS A 518 17.59 14.87 17.06
N LEU A 519 16.73 15.52 16.28
CA LEU A 519 15.60 14.86 15.62
C LEU A 519 16.09 14.04 14.42
N VAL A 520 17.10 14.55 13.69
CA VAL A 520 17.81 13.79 12.64
C VAL A 520 18.42 12.53 13.23
N GLU A 521 19.18 12.65 14.31
CA GLU A 521 19.80 11.51 15.01
C GLU A 521 18.75 10.49 15.46
N LEU A 522 17.63 10.95 16.04
CA LEU A 522 16.55 10.07 16.47
C LEU A 522 15.91 9.32 15.30
N LEU A 523 15.61 10.00 14.19
CA LEU A 523 15.08 9.37 12.96
C LEU A 523 16.03 8.29 12.46
N GLU A 524 17.31 8.64 12.34
CA GLU A 524 18.37 7.73 11.87
C GLU A 524 18.54 6.50 12.74
N ARG A 525 18.39 6.65 14.07
CA ARG A 525 18.39 5.53 15.01
C ARG A 525 17.13 4.67 14.91
N CYS A 526 15.95 5.28 14.73
CA CYS A 526 14.68 4.55 14.66
C CYS A 526 14.61 3.61 13.46
N TRP A 527 15.16 4.00 12.30
CA TRP A 527 15.06 3.23 11.06
C TRP A 527 16.36 2.51 10.64
N ARG A 528 17.24 2.18 11.59
CA ARG A 528 18.44 1.36 11.33
C ARG A 528 18.04 0.03 10.71
N GLN A 529 18.86 -0.48 9.78
CA GLN A 529 18.61 -1.76 9.12
C GLN A 529 18.53 -2.89 10.17
N ASP A 530 19.57 -3.00 11.00
CA ASP A 530 19.63 -3.93 12.13
C ASP A 530 18.65 -3.51 13.24
N PRO A 531 17.65 -4.35 13.59
CA PRO A 531 16.67 -4.06 14.64
C PRO A 531 17.30 -3.85 16.03
N THR A 532 18.43 -4.48 16.32
CA THR A 532 19.08 -4.42 17.64
C THR A 532 19.68 -3.03 17.93
N GLN A 533 19.98 -2.27 16.89
CA GLN A 533 20.53 -0.91 16.98
C GLN A 533 19.44 0.15 17.16
N ARG A 534 18.17 -0.21 16.99
CA ARG A 534 17.05 0.72 17.16
C ARG A 534 16.77 0.94 18.65
N PRO A 535 16.40 2.16 19.08
CA PRO A 535 16.04 2.43 20.47
C PRO A 535 14.74 1.70 20.87
N ASN A 536 14.47 1.56 22.16
CA ASN A 536 13.14 1.25 22.66
C ASN A 536 12.29 2.53 22.77
N PHE A 537 10.96 2.40 22.81
CA PHE A 537 10.08 3.58 22.90
C PHE A 537 10.27 4.42 24.17
N SER A 538 10.79 3.84 25.26
CA SER A 538 11.23 4.61 26.44
C SER A 538 12.34 5.61 26.08
N GLU A 539 13.39 5.15 25.40
CA GLU A 539 14.52 5.97 24.97
C GLU A 539 14.10 7.00 23.91
N VAL A 540 13.19 6.63 23.00
CA VAL A 540 12.58 7.55 22.03
C VAL A 540 11.84 8.67 22.76
N THR A 541 11.03 8.32 23.77
CA THR A 541 10.26 9.29 24.57
C THR A 541 11.18 10.27 25.28
N ASP A 542 12.25 9.78 25.91
CA ASP A 542 13.23 10.63 26.60
C ASP A 542 13.93 11.59 25.64
N SER A 543 14.34 11.09 24.47
CA SER A 543 14.97 11.88 23.41
C SER A 543 14.04 13.01 22.93
N LEU A 544 12.77 12.69 22.64
CA LEU A 544 11.79 13.68 22.20
C LEU A 544 11.50 14.74 23.28
N GLN A 545 11.42 14.34 24.55
CA GLN A 545 11.23 15.28 25.66
C GLN A 545 12.42 16.20 25.85
N GLN A 546 13.65 15.71 25.65
CA GLN A 546 14.84 16.55 25.68
C GLN A 546 14.82 17.59 24.56
N ILE A 547 14.48 17.18 23.34
CA ILE A 547 14.34 18.10 22.20
C ILE A 547 13.26 19.16 22.50
N MET A 548 12.12 18.74 23.05
CA MET A 548 11.03 19.65 23.41
C MET A 548 11.48 20.72 24.42
N LYS A 549 12.23 20.33 25.46
CA LYS A 549 12.80 21.29 26.44
C LYS A 549 13.70 22.32 25.77
N GLU A 550 14.60 21.89 24.88
CA GLU A 550 15.51 22.79 24.16
C GLU A 550 14.77 23.76 23.22
N VAL A 551 13.72 23.29 22.56
CA VAL A 551 12.89 24.12 21.66
C VAL A 551 12.09 25.16 22.45
N VAL A 552 11.62 24.83 23.66
CA VAL A 552 10.90 25.76 24.54
C VAL A 552 11.86 26.80 25.13
N SER A 553 13.01 26.40 25.68
CA SER A 553 13.98 27.34 26.26
C SER A 553 14.49 28.36 25.25
N LYS A 554 14.77 27.96 24.00
CA LYS A 554 15.18 28.91 22.93
C LYS A 554 14.11 29.95 22.58
N ARG A 555 12.82 29.67 22.84
CA ARG A 555 11.75 30.65 22.62
C ARG A 555 11.68 31.70 23.73
N GLU A 556 11.95 31.29 24.97
CA GLU A 556 11.97 32.19 26.13
C GLU A 556 13.14 33.19 26.03
N ASP A 557 14.34 32.72 25.68
CA ASP A 557 15.52 33.59 25.47
C ASP A 557 15.31 34.63 24.35
N HIS A 558 14.55 34.27 23.30
CA HIS A 558 14.21 35.19 22.22
C HIS A 558 13.12 36.22 22.61
N HIS A 559 12.29 35.90 23.61
CA HIS A 559 11.26 36.81 24.11
C HIS A 559 11.84 37.83 25.09
N ASP A 560 12.81 37.42 25.92
CA ASP A 560 13.52 38.31 26.85
C ASP A 560 14.48 39.26 26.13
N ASN A 561 15.16 38.81 25.06
CA ASN A 561 16.00 39.69 24.25
C ASN A 561 15.23 40.72 23.40
N LYS A 562 13.93 40.50 23.13
CA LYS A 562 13.06 41.52 22.50
C LYS A 562 12.50 42.52 23.51
N SER A 563 12.42 42.15 24.79
CA SER A 563 12.03 43.05 25.89
C SER A 563 13.15 44.02 26.29
N ALA A 564 14.41 43.60 26.16
CA ALA A 564 15.58 44.40 26.55
C ALA A 564 16.09 45.42 25.50
N GLY A 565 15.57 45.40 24.26
CA GLY A 565 16.08 46.22 23.14
C GLY A 565 15.34 47.54 22.86
N GLY A 566 14.37 47.92 23.70
CA GLY A 566 13.39 48.96 23.40
C GLY A 566 13.43 50.22 24.25
N PHE A 567 14.56 50.62 24.83
CA PHE A 567 14.68 51.91 25.51
C PHE A 567 16.06 52.52 25.25
N PHE A 568 16.09 53.56 24.40
CA PHE A 568 17.11 54.60 24.18
C PHE A 568 17.40 54.82 22.69
N SER A 569 16.62 55.70 22.05
CA SER A 569 17.09 56.73 21.11
C SER A 569 15.90 57.38 20.40
N ALA A 570 15.36 58.45 20.97
CA ALA A 570 14.54 59.40 20.23
C ALA A 570 14.53 60.75 20.97
N LEU A 571 15.62 61.51 20.91
CA LEU A 571 15.56 62.95 21.18
C LEU A 571 16.75 63.71 20.55
N LYS A 572 16.50 64.27 19.35
CA LYS A 572 17.02 65.55 18.82
C LYS A 572 16.29 65.78 17.47
N ARG A 573 15.22 66.59 17.45
CA ARG A 573 15.20 68.02 17.00
C ARG A 573 16.14 68.22 15.79
N GLY A 574 15.68 68.55 14.59
CA GLY A 574 14.65 69.51 14.22
C GLY A 574 15.33 70.75 13.62
N HIS A 575 14.97 71.04 12.37
CA HIS A 575 15.21 72.24 11.54
C HIS A 575 16.15 72.14 10.33
N HIS A 576 15.49 72.46 9.20
CA HIS A 576 15.91 72.80 7.84
C HIS A 576 16.18 71.67 6.86
#